data_AF-A0A2R6C994-F1
#
_entry.id   AF-A0A2R6C994-F1
#
_cell.length_a   1.000
_cell.length_b   1.000
_cell.length_c   1.000
_cell.angle_alpha   90.00
_cell.angle_beta   90.00
_cell.angle_gamma   90.00
#
_symmetry.space_group_name_H-M   'P 1'
#
loop_
_entity.id
_entity.type
_entity.pdbx_description
1 polymer ?
#
loop_
_entity_poly.entity_id
_entity_poly.type
_entity_poly.pdbx_seq_one_letter_code
_entity_poly.pdbx_strand_id
1 'polypeptide(L)'
;MLYGVTGVLRSYSLEYDCGEQLEPLLLAYRDVVNRVLEELWDNIEWEKRKVKGKKQYRLLPKYKVNIHSKDYKRRLRDSLLQGWPFAAHWVDSAIKTAYSILNSW
;
A
#
# COMPACT_ATOMS: atom_id res chain seq x y z
N MET A 1 -8.96 13.02 37.58
CA MET A 1 -7.81 12.41 36.91
C MET A 1 -8.33 11.29 36.02
N LEU A 2 -8.05 11.40 34.73
CA LEU A 2 -8.52 10.54 33.65
C LEU A 2 -7.74 9.21 33.68
N TYR A 3 -8.41 8.07 33.78
CA TYR A 3 -7.82 6.80 33.35
C TYR A 3 -8.33 6.51 31.95
N GLY A 4 -7.47 6.79 30.98
CA GLY A 4 -7.69 6.59 29.56
C GLY A 4 -7.85 5.11 29.23
N VAL A 5 -8.80 4.84 28.35
CA VAL A 5 -9.04 3.54 27.74
C VAL A 5 -7.85 3.22 26.81
N THR A 6 -6.85 2.51 27.30
CA THR A 6 -5.85 1.86 26.42
C THR A 6 -6.45 0.54 25.95
N GLY A 7 -7.32 0.63 24.95
CA GLY A 7 -7.79 -0.55 24.22
C GLY A 7 -6.60 -1.21 23.52
N VAL A 8 -6.07 -2.27 24.12
CA VAL A 8 -5.02 -3.10 23.52
C VAL A 8 -5.55 -3.66 22.21
N LEU A 9 -5.02 -3.17 21.09
CA LEU A 9 -5.37 -3.67 19.76
C LEU A 9 -4.64 -4.99 19.54
N ARG A 10 -5.24 -6.09 20.00
CA ARG A 10 -4.76 -7.46 19.79
C ARG A 10 -4.80 -7.80 18.30
N SER A 11 -3.69 -7.59 17.59
CA SER A 11 -3.48 -8.20 16.28
C SER A 11 -2.40 -9.29 16.27
N TYR A 12 -1.68 -9.50 17.37
CA TYR A 12 -0.74 -10.61 17.53
C TYR A 12 -0.46 -10.92 19.02
N SER A 13 -0.38 -12.21 19.36
CA SER A 13 0.08 -12.72 20.66
C SER A 13 1.59 -12.59 20.78
N LEU A 14 2.10 -11.36 20.87
CA LEU A 14 3.49 -11.09 21.21
C LEU A 14 3.50 -10.10 22.36
N GLU A 15 3.91 -10.56 23.54
CA GLU A 15 4.24 -9.71 24.67
C GLU A 15 5.54 -8.96 24.31
N TYR A 16 5.41 -7.79 23.71
CA TYR A 16 6.52 -6.85 23.54
C TYR A 16 6.30 -5.67 24.49
N ASP A 17 7.14 -5.57 25.51
CA ASP A 17 7.08 -4.51 26.52
C ASP A 17 7.67 -3.16 26.04
N CYS A 18 8.23 -3.06 24.82
CA CYS A 18 8.92 -1.86 24.35
C CYS A 18 8.67 -1.52 22.85
N GLY A 19 8.27 -0.27 22.57
CA GLY A 19 8.03 0.23 21.21
C GLY A 19 9.27 0.29 20.29
N GLU A 20 10.47 0.41 20.86
CA GLU A 20 11.74 0.42 20.11
C GLU A 20 11.99 -0.90 19.36
N GLN A 21 11.40 -2.00 19.82
CA GLN A 21 11.54 -3.32 19.16
C GLN A 21 10.67 -3.45 17.90
N LEU A 22 9.57 -2.68 17.82
CA LEU A 22 8.65 -2.69 16.69
C LEU A 22 8.97 -1.61 15.65
N GLU A 23 9.64 -0.54 16.06
CA GLU A 23 10.00 0.57 15.19
C GLU A 23 10.66 0.13 13.87
N PRO A 24 11.65 -0.79 13.85
CA PRO A 24 12.25 -1.26 12.60
C PRO A 24 11.24 -1.90 11.64
N LEU A 25 10.29 -2.68 12.17
CA LEU A 25 9.23 -3.30 11.36
C LEU A 25 8.26 -2.24 10.83
N LEU A 26 7.86 -1.28 11.65
CA LEU A 26 6.91 -0.23 11.27
C LEU A 26 7.49 0.69 10.18
N LEU A 27 8.77 1.07 10.32
CA LEU A 27 9.49 1.86 9.32
C LEU A 27 9.61 1.07 8.01
N ALA A 28 10.06 -0.18 8.08
CA ALA A 28 10.19 -1.02 6.89
C ALA A 28 8.83 -1.27 6.21
N TYR A 29 7.75 -1.47 6.98
CA TYR A 29 6.40 -1.64 6.45
C TYR A 29 5.92 -0.37 5.73
N ARG A 30 6.08 0.80 6.36
CA ARG A 30 5.75 2.10 5.75
C ARG A 30 6.49 2.27 4.43
N ASP A 31 7.78 1.97 4.40
CA ASP A 31 8.62 2.16 3.22
C ASP A 31 8.19 1.23 2.08
N VAL A 32 7.80 -0.01 2.38
CA VAL A 32 7.19 -0.91 1.38
C VAL A 32 5.86 -0.39 0.87
N VAL A 33 4.97 0.11 1.74
CA VAL A 33 3.69 0.70 1.31
C VAL A 33 3.94 1.88 0.36
N ASN A 34 4.83 2.80 0.72
CA ASN A 34 5.16 3.96 -0.11
C ASN A 34 5.76 3.56 -1.46
N ARG A 35 6.70 2.61 -1.47
CA ARG A 35 7.30 2.10 -2.70
C ARG A 35 6.27 1.46 -3.63
N VAL A 36 5.29 0.73 -3.09
CA VAL A 36 4.19 0.18 -3.91
C VAL A 36 3.31 1.31 -4.44
N LEU A 37 2.99 2.33 -3.63
CA LEU A 37 2.20 3.46 -4.10
C LEU A 37 2.90 4.21 -5.24
N GLU A 38 4.19 4.50 -5.10
CA GLU A 38 5.01 5.13 -6.14
C GLU A 38 4.99 4.31 -7.44
N GLU A 39 5.29 3.02 -7.36
CA GLU A 39 5.26 2.10 -8.51
C GLU A 39 3.87 2.08 -9.19
N LEU A 40 2.79 2.02 -8.41
CA LEU A 40 1.44 2.02 -8.98
C LEU A 40 1.09 3.37 -9.61
N TRP A 41 1.48 4.47 -8.97
CA TRP A 41 1.19 5.83 -9.43
C TRP A 41 1.95 6.19 -10.71
N ASP A 42 3.21 5.77 -10.81
CA ASP A 42 4.04 5.97 -12.00
C ASP A 42 3.50 5.24 -13.24
N ASN A 43 2.70 4.20 -13.01
CA ASN A 43 2.00 3.46 -14.06
C ASN A 43 0.64 4.09 -14.46
N ILE A 44 0.24 5.22 -13.85
CA ILE A 44 -0.99 5.94 -14.20
C ILE A 44 -0.67 7.07 -15.17
N GLU A 45 -1.43 7.12 -16.25
CA GLU A 45 -1.54 8.24 -17.18
C GLU A 45 -2.94 8.86 -17.06
N TRP A 46 -3.06 10.13 -17.41
CA TRP A 46 -4.33 10.84 -17.36
C TRP A 46 -4.82 11.14 -18.77
N GLU A 47 -5.95 10.55 -19.15
CA GLU A 47 -6.58 10.80 -20.44
C GLU A 47 -7.72 11.81 -20.27
N LYS A 48 -7.70 12.89 -21.06
CA LYS A 48 -8.78 13.88 -21.06
C LYS A 48 -9.94 13.39 -21.92
N ARG A 49 -11.06 13.03 -21.30
CA ARG A 49 -12.30 12.64 -21.98
C ARG A 49 -13.41 13.66 -21.82
N LYS A 50 -14.15 13.91 -22.90
CA LYS A 50 -15.34 14.76 -22.87
C LYS A 50 -16.49 13.98 -22.24
N VAL A 51 -17.21 14.60 -21.30
CA VAL A 51 -18.41 13.99 -20.72
C VAL A 51 -19.54 14.06 -21.74
N LYS A 52 -20.12 12.91 -22.08
CA LYS A 52 -21.21 12.81 -23.07
C LYS A 52 -22.37 13.75 -22.66
N GLY A 53 -22.80 14.61 -23.58
CA GLY A 53 -23.89 15.56 -23.34
C GLY A 53 -23.53 16.79 -22.49
N LYS A 54 -22.27 16.99 -22.08
CA LYS A 54 -21.83 18.17 -21.31
C LYS A 54 -20.65 18.88 -21.97
N LYS A 55 -20.44 20.15 -21.62
CA LYS A 55 -19.27 20.95 -22.05
C LYS A 55 -18.00 20.62 -21.22
N GLN A 56 -18.14 19.85 -20.15
CA GLN A 56 -17.06 19.51 -19.21
C GLN A 56 -16.15 18.39 -19.76
N TYR A 57 -14.87 18.46 -19.40
CA TYR A 57 -13.89 17.39 -19.57
C TYR A 57 -13.53 16.77 -18.23
N ARG A 58 -13.20 15.48 -18.24
CA ARG A 58 -12.68 14.73 -17.09
C ARG A 58 -11.34 14.12 -17.45
N LEU A 59 -10.42 14.13 -16.50
CA LEU A 59 -9.24 13.28 -16.57
C LEU A 59 -9.63 11.92 -16.00
N LEU A 60 -9.40 10.87 -16.78
CA LEU A 60 -9.61 9.50 -16.34
C LEU A 60 -8.24 8.80 -16.29
N PRO A 61 -7.98 8.00 -15.25
CA PRO A 61 -6.76 7.24 -15.16
C PRO A 61 -6.75 6.16 -16.25
N LYS A 62 -5.60 6.01 -16.90
CA LYS A 62 -5.27 4.95 -17.85
C LYS A 62 -3.97 4.33 -17.39
N TYR A 63 -3.90 3.01 -17.30
CA TYR A 63 -2.69 2.33 -16.86
C TYR A 63 -1.75 2.01 -18.03
N LYS A 64 -0.46 2.34 -17.87
CA LYS A 64 0.61 2.00 -18.84
C LYS A 64 0.79 0.49 -18.99
N VAL A 65 0.61 -0.22 -17.88
CA VAL A 65 0.71 -1.68 -17.79
C VAL A 65 -0.52 -2.24 -17.08
N ASN A 66 -0.76 -3.54 -17.22
CA ASN A 66 -1.82 -4.19 -16.46
C ASN A 66 -1.38 -4.42 -15.01
N ILE A 67 -1.51 -3.38 -14.17
CA ILE A 67 -1.17 -3.40 -12.74
C ILE A 67 -2.03 -4.40 -11.93
N HIS A 68 -3.14 -4.89 -12.49
CA HIS A 68 -4.01 -5.86 -11.82
C HIS A 68 -3.68 -7.32 -12.20
N SER A 69 -2.80 -7.53 -13.18
CA SER A 69 -2.40 -8.86 -13.63
C SER A 69 -1.64 -9.63 -12.53
N LYS A 70 -1.81 -10.96 -12.54
CA LYS A 70 -1.14 -11.86 -11.60
C LYS A 70 0.39 -11.76 -11.75
N ASP A 71 0.89 -11.69 -12.97
CA ASP A 71 2.33 -11.63 -13.26
C ASP A 71 2.95 -10.29 -12.83
N TYR A 72 2.22 -9.18 -12.96
CA TYR A 72 2.66 -7.90 -12.41
C TYR A 72 2.79 -7.97 -10.89
N LYS A 73 1.72 -8.41 -10.20
CA LYS A 73 1.73 -8.53 -8.74
C LYS A 73 2.82 -9.47 -8.23
N ARG A 74 3.07 -10.57 -8.93
CA ARG A 74 4.16 -11.50 -8.61
C ARG A 74 5.53 -10.83 -8.73
N ARG A 75 5.83 -10.18 -9.86
CA ARG A 75 7.12 -9.49 -10.06
C ARG A 75 7.34 -8.37 -9.04
N LEU A 76 6.31 -7.60 -8.73
CA LEU A 76 6.35 -6.57 -7.69
C LEU A 76 6.63 -7.18 -6.32
N ARG A 77 5.91 -8.25 -5.95
CA ARG A 77 6.16 -8.94 -4.68
C ARG A 77 7.58 -9.50 -4.60
N ASP A 78 8.04 -10.16 -5.66
CA ASP A 78 9.37 -10.77 -5.71
C ASP A 78 10.47 -9.70 -5.58
N SER A 79 10.28 -8.50 -6.13
CA SER A 79 11.23 -7.38 -5.98
C SER A 79 11.22 -6.76 -4.58
N LEU A 80 10.06 -6.71 -3.91
CA LEU A 80 9.95 -6.19 -2.54
C LEU A 80 10.51 -7.14 -1.50
N LEU A 81 10.52 -8.45 -1.77
CA LEU A 81 11.09 -9.45 -0.88
C LEU A 81 12.62 -9.49 -0.92
N GLN A 82 13.26 -8.92 -1.94
CA GLN A 82 14.71 -8.84 -2.01
C GLN A 82 15.25 -7.96 -0.87
N GLY A 83 16.01 -8.57 0.04
CA GLY A 83 16.56 -7.88 1.20
C GLY A 83 15.54 -7.58 2.31
N TRP A 84 14.33 -8.14 2.25
CA TRP A 84 13.32 -7.98 3.29
C TRP A 84 13.65 -8.80 4.53
N PRO A 85 13.87 -8.18 5.71
CA PRO A 85 14.37 -8.89 6.90
C PRO A 85 13.26 -9.50 7.77
N PHE A 86 11.98 -9.22 7.48
CA PHE A 86 10.83 -9.68 8.28
C PHE A 86 10.03 -10.78 7.57
N ALA A 87 8.97 -11.26 8.22
CA ALA A 87 8.08 -12.25 7.61
C ALA A 87 7.44 -11.72 6.31
N ALA A 88 7.37 -12.58 5.29
CA ALA A 88 6.88 -12.20 3.96
C ALA A 88 5.42 -11.70 3.94
N HIS A 89 4.58 -12.15 4.88
CA HIS A 89 3.18 -11.73 4.93
C HIS A 89 3.01 -10.23 5.21
N TRP A 90 4.01 -9.56 5.79
CA TRP A 90 4.01 -8.11 5.95
C TRP A 90 4.10 -7.39 4.61
N VAL A 91 4.89 -7.90 3.67
CA VAL A 91 4.94 -7.39 2.29
C VAL A 91 3.59 -7.62 1.61
N ASP A 92 2.98 -8.80 1.78
CA ASP A 92 1.66 -9.10 1.22
C ASP A 92 0.57 -8.14 1.76
N SER A 93 0.60 -7.84 3.06
CA SER A 93 -0.27 -6.83 3.67
C SER A 93 0.01 -5.44 3.13
N ALA A 94 1.27 -5.03 3.00
CA ALA A 94 1.65 -3.71 2.51
C ALA A 94 1.17 -3.48 1.07
N ILE A 95 1.34 -4.48 0.20
CA ILE A 95 0.80 -4.47 -1.17
C ILE A 95 -0.72 -4.29 -1.11
N LYS A 96 -1.43 -5.10 -0.31
CA LYS A 96 -2.89 -4.99 -0.17
C LYS A 96 -3.33 -3.60 0.30
N THR A 97 -2.63 -3.02 1.27
CA THR A 97 -2.88 -1.66 1.76
C THR A 97 -2.69 -0.63 0.66
N ALA A 98 -1.57 -0.67 -0.08
CA ALA A 98 -1.30 0.27 -1.15
C ALA A 98 -2.37 0.22 -2.27
N TYR A 99 -2.79 -0.97 -2.71
CA TYR A 99 -3.90 -1.10 -3.67
C TYR A 99 -5.23 -0.58 -3.10
N SER A 100 -5.48 -0.77 -1.80
CA SER A 100 -6.69 -0.23 -1.16
C SER A 100 -6.68 1.29 -1.11
N ILE A 101 -5.53 1.92 -0.88
CA ILE A 101 -5.36 3.38 -0.92
C ILE A 101 -5.57 3.88 -2.35
N LEU A 102 -4.95 3.23 -3.33
CA LEU A 102 -5.12 3.63 -4.73
C LEU A 102 -6.58 3.56 -5.20
N ASN A 103 -7.31 2.51 -4.79
CA ASN A 103 -8.71 2.34 -5.16
C ASN A 103 -9.68 3.31 -4.46
N SER A 104 -9.26 3.98 -3.38
CA SER A 104 -10.11 4.92 -2.66
C SER A 104 -10.00 6.36 -3.16
N TRP A 105 -9.08 6.62 -4.10
CA TRP A 105 -8.88 7.91 -4.77
C TRP A 105 -9.61 7.96 -6.11
#